data_AF-A0A964PBQ0-F1
#
_entry.id   AF-A0A964PBQ0-F1
#
_cell.length_a   1.000
_cell.length_b   1.000
_cell.length_c   1.000
_cell.angle_alpha   90.00
_cell.angle_beta   90.00
_cell.angle_gamma   90.00
#
_symmetry.space_group_name_H-M   'P 1'
#
loop_
_entity.id
_entity.type
_entity.pdbx_description
1 polymer ?
#
loop_
_entity_poly.entity_id
_entity_poly.type
_entity_poly.pdbx_seq_one_letter_code
_entity_poly.pdbx_strand_id
1 'polypeptide(L)'
;MESTRHEARFRSHAGGVDQQHVPIDQFDPWQRLEMGTHDGGNPYRQYDHTTGTTGPLCDPGRPINESRANSGLREFPKALPAFIWYPYPASPDFPATGTSGRSAMAGPVFRAERYPGGGAVPGYYDGKLLIYDWIRNWMKVVTLTAGGDYEAMEPFLPGVKFAAPIDVELGPDGSLYVLEYGIGWFK
;
A
#
# COMPACT_ATOMS: atom_id res chain seq x y z
N MET A 1 7.41 12.31 37.69
CA MET A 1 7.12 11.03 37.02
C MET A 1 7.58 11.17 35.59
N GLU A 2 8.74 10.62 35.28
CA GLU A 2 9.33 10.63 33.94
C GLU A 2 8.57 9.68 33.03
N SER A 3 8.22 10.17 31.84
CA SER A 3 7.62 9.39 30.76
C SER A 3 8.75 8.90 29.87
N THR A 4 9.11 7.63 30.00
CA THR A 4 10.03 6.94 29.08
C THR A 4 9.41 6.87 27.68
N ARG A 5 9.95 7.65 26.73
CA ARG A 5 9.68 7.48 25.30
C ARG A 5 10.46 6.27 24.79
N HIS A 6 9.77 5.29 24.22
CA HIS A 6 10.42 4.24 23.43
C HIS A 6 10.58 4.74 21.99
N GLU A 7 11.81 5.12 21.62
CA GLU A 7 12.21 5.31 20.22
C GLU A 7 12.37 3.94 19.55
N ALA A 8 11.50 3.61 18.60
CA ALA A 8 11.74 2.51 17.66
C ALA A 8 12.69 3.00 16.56
N ARG A 9 13.96 2.60 16.64
CA ARG A 9 14.95 2.83 15.57
C ARG A 9 14.75 1.80 14.45
N PHE A 10 14.17 2.21 13.33
CA PHE A 10 14.19 1.40 12.10
C PHE A 10 15.60 1.45 11.49
N ARG A 11 16.32 0.33 11.55
CA ARG A 11 17.55 0.12 10.78
C ARG A 11 17.18 -0.39 9.39
N SER A 12 17.39 0.42 8.36
CA SER A 12 17.34 -0.06 6.97
C SER A 12 18.49 -1.05 6.75
N HIS A 13 18.18 -2.33 6.58
CA HIS A 13 19.15 -3.28 6.04
C HIS A 13 19.24 -3.07 4.53
N ALA A 14 20.35 -2.48 4.08
CA ALA A 14 20.73 -2.48 2.69
C ALA A 14 21.23 -3.90 2.32
N GLY A 15 20.32 -4.73 1.86
CA GLY A 15 20.61 -6.01 1.22
C GLY A 15 19.92 -6.03 -0.14
N GLY A 16 20.72 -6.11 -1.21
CA GLY A 16 20.20 -6.29 -2.57
C GLY A 16 19.59 -7.68 -2.71
N VAL A 17 18.30 -7.79 -2.41
CA VAL A 17 17.49 -8.95 -2.78
C VAL A 17 16.88 -8.62 -4.15
N ASP A 18 16.81 -9.60 -5.05
CA ASP A 18 16.05 -9.45 -6.30
C ASP A 18 14.56 -9.23 -5.94
N GLN A 19 14.14 -7.97 -5.91
CA GLN A 19 12.82 -7.54 -5.42
C GLN A 19 11.67 -7.86 -6.38
N GLN A 20 11.95 -8.55 -7.50
CA GLN A 20 10.94 -8.88 -8.50
C GLN A 20 10.00 -9.99 -8.03
N HIS A 21 10.47 -10.92 -7.20
CA HIS A 21 9.66 -11.98 -6.61
C HIS A 21 9.99 -12.10 -5.13
N VAL A 22 9.19 -11.42 -4.29
CA VAL A 22 9.32 -11.54 -2.83
C VAL A 22 8.38 -12.67 -2.41
N PRO A 23 8.92 -13.79 -1.89
CA PRO A 23 8.10 -14.86 -1.32
C PRO A 23 7.06 -14.28 -0.37
N ILE A 24 5.85 -14.84 -0.37
CA ILE A 24 4.73 -14.26 0.37
C ILE A 24 5.06 -14.05 1.85
N ASP A 25 5.84 -14.95 2.47
CA ASP A 25 6.33 -14.89 3.85
C ASP A 25 7.28 -13.71 4.14
N GLN A 26 7.86 -13.12 3.10
CA GLN A 26 8.72 -11.93 3.16
C GLN A 26 8.04 -10.69 2.58
N PHE A 27 6.79 -10.80 2.13
CA PHE A 27 6.02 -9.68 1.58
C PHE A 27 5.67 -8.70 2.69
N ASP A 28 6.47 -7.63 2.79
CA ASP A 28 6.09 -6.45 3.54
C ASP A 28 5.29 -5.51 2.61
N PRO A 29 3.96 -5.40 2.80
CA PRO A 29 3.13 -4.54 1.95
C PRO A 29 3.59 -3.10 1.99
N TRP A 30 4.19 -2.64 3.10
CA TRP A 30 4.72 -1.28 3.25
C TRP A 30 6.02 -1.06 2.47
N GLN A 31 6.81 -2.10 2.22
CA GLN A 31 8.00 -2.02 1.37
C GLN A 31 7.68 -2.05 -0.13
N ARG A 32 6.55 -2.68 -0.50
CA ARG A 32 6.07 -2.76 -1.89
C ARG A 32 4.95 -1.76 -2.19
N LEU A 33 4.64 -0.85 -1.26
CA LEU A 33 3.55 0.11 -1.38
C LEU A 33 3.87 1.27 -2.32
N GLU A 34 4.05 0.96 -3.59
CA GLU A 34 3.58 1.82 -4.65
C GLU A 34 2.36 1.14 -5.27
N MET A 35 1.21 1.17 -4.57
CA MET A 35 -0.06 1.11 -5.28
C MET A 35 -0.17 2.41 -6.07
N GLY A 36 0.42 2.41 -7.25
CA GLY A 36 0.62 3.59 -8.07
C GLY A 36 -0.72 4.20 -8.44
N THR A 37 -0.94 5.44 -8.00
CA THR A 37 -2.09 6.23 -8.42
C THR A 37 -1.92 6.79 -9.84
N HIS A 38 -0.89 6.41 -10.59
CA HIS A 38 -0.71 6.82 -11.97
C HIS A 38 -0.19 5.68 -12.85
N ASP A 39 -1.05 5.22 -13.77
CA ASP A 39 -0.74 4.55 -15.02
C ASP A 39 0.39 3.48 -14.96
N GLY A 40 0.41 2.65 -13.91
CA GLY A 40 1.30 1.49 -13.85
C GLY A 40 2.80 1.77 -13.77
N GLY A 41 3.22 2.90 -13.17
CA GLY A 41 4.65 3.22 -12.96
C GLY A 41 5.22 4.28 -13.90
N ASN A 42 4.37 5.12 -14.49
CA ASN A 42 4.83 6.27 -15.26
C ASN A 42 5.55 7.29 -14.36
N PRO A 43 6.80 7.66 -14.67
CA PRO A 43 7.56 8.59 -13.85
C PRO A 43 6.93 9.98 -13.85
N TYR A 44 6.99 10.65 -12.70
CA TYR A 44 6.63 12.06 -12.62
C TYR A 44 7.64 12.93 -13.37
N ARG A 45 7.18 14.10 -13.82
CA ARG A 45 8.10 15.14 -14.30
C ARG A 45 8.72 15.86 -13.13
N GLN A 46 10.00 16.17 -13.25
CA GLN A 46 10.69 17.07 -12.33
C GLN A 46 10.05 18.45 -12.43
N TYR A 47 9.75 19.06 -11.29
CA TYR A 47 9.19 20.40 -11.23
C TYR A 47 10.10 21.30 -10.40
N ASP A 48 10.56 22.39 -10.99
CA ASP A 48 11.34 23.39 -10.28
C ASP A 48 10.40 24.42 -9.65
N HIS A 49 10.20 24.31 -8.34
CA HIS A 49 9.36 25.23 -7.57
C HIS A 49 9.90 26.67 -7.50
N THR A 50 11.17 26.89 -7.85
CA THR A 50 11.78 28.23 -7.88
C THR A 50 11.42 28.97 -9.17
N THR A 51 11.45 28.27 -10.29
CA THR A 51 11.17 28.84 -11.62
C THR A 51 9.74 28.58 -12.10
N GLY A 52 9.02 27.67 -11.42
CA GLY A 52 7.69 27.23 -11.81
C GLY A 52 7.66 26.37 -13.06
N THR A 53 8.80 25.81 -13.48
CA THR A 53 8.92 25.10 -14.76
C THR A 53 8.89 23.58 -14.59
N THR A 54 8.27 22.92 -15.57
CA THR A 54 8.21 21.45 -15.65
C THR A 54 9.32 20.94 -16.55
N GLY A 55 10.20 20.10 -15.99
CA GLY A 55 11.35 19.52 -16.64
C GLY A 55 11.13 18.11 -17.23
N PRO A 56 12.21 17.34 -17.38
CA PRO A 56 12.16 15.97 -17.89
C PRO A 56 11.45 15.02 -16.91
N LEU A 57 11.15 13.81 -17.39
CA LEU A 57 10.69 12.73 -16.52
C LEU A 57 11.80 12.31 -15.56
N CYS A 58 11.43 11.93 -14.34
CA CYS A 58 12.33 11.25 -13.42
C CYS A 58 12.79 9.92 -14.03
N ASP A 59 14.04 9.53 -13.78
CA ASP A 59 14.56 8.21 -14.17
C ASP A 59 14.15 7.17 -13.10
N PRO A 60 13.23 6.24 -13.40
CA PRO A 60 12.84 5.21 -12.43
C PRO A 60 13.97 4.20 -12.19
N GLY A 61 14.95 4.08 -13.09
CA GLY A 61 16.13 3.23 -12.91
C GLY A 61 17.11 3.76 -11.89
N ARG A 62 17.11 5.08 -11.66
CA ARG A 62 17.99 5.76 -10.72
C ARG A 62 17.34 7.03 -10.16
N PRO A 63 16.32 6.92 -9.29
CA PRO A 63 15.62 8.08 -8.77
C PRO A 63 16.55 8.95 -7.90
N ILE A 64 16.51 10.26 -8.12
CA ILE A 64 17.34 11.22 -7.41
C ILE A 64 16.47 12.17 -6.58
N ASN A 65 16.80 12.32 -5.29
CA ASN A 65 16.23 13.35 -4.43
C ASN A 65 17.09 14.61 -4.45
N GLU A 66 16.63 15.61 -5.20
CA GLU A 66 17.29 16.92 -5.32
C GLU A 66 16.82 17.94 -4.27
N SER A 67 15.98 17.52 -3.32
CA SER A 67 15.50 18.43 -2.28
C SER A 67 16.67 18.99 -1.47
N ARG A 68 16.69 20.32 -1.31
CA ARG A 68 17.65 21.03 -0.45
C ARG A 68 17.55 20.58 1.02
N ALA A 69 16.41 20.02 1.41
CA ALA A 69 16.17 19.51 2.75
C ALA A 69 16.59 18.03 2.93
N ASN A 70 17.13 17.38 1.89
CA ASN A 70 17.52 15.98 1.98
C ASN A 70 18.78 15.80 2.85
N SER A 71 18.62 15.11 3.98
CA SER A 71 19.74 14.70 4.86
C SER A 71 20.05 13.19 4.75
N GLY A 72 19.38 12.47 3.85
CA GLY A 72 19.48 11.03 3.68
C GLY A 72 20.12 10.62 2.35
N LEU A 73 19.70 9.48 1.82
CA LEU A 73 20.15 8.99 0.51
C LEU A 73 19.71 9.96 -0.58
N ARG A 74 20.67 10.35 -1.44
CA ARG A 74 20.39 11.20 -2.61
C ARG A 74 19.97 10.39 -3.81
N GLU A 75 20.58 9.22 -4.00
CA GLU A 75 20.28 8.29 -5.09
C GLU A 75 19.59 7.07 -4.49
N PHE A 76 18.42 6.74 -5.01
CA PHE A 76 17.65 5.59 -4.57
C PHE A 76 17.87 4.39 -5.49
N PRO A 77 17.64 3.17 -4.98
CA PRO A 77 17.48 2.01 -5.82
C PRO A 77 16.42 2.23 -6.90
N LYS A 78 16.51 1.43 -7.96
CA LYS A 78 15.50 1.38 -9.02
C LYS A 78 14.10 1.25 -8.42
N ALA A 79 13.17 2.10 -8.88
CA ALA A 79 11.76 2.01 -8.54
C ALA A 79 11.17 0.69 -9.06
N LEU A 80 10.34 0.07 -8.23
CA LEU A 80 9.59 -1.11 -8.64
C LEU A 80 8.29 -0.69 -9.33
N PRO A 81 7.82 -1.46 -10.33
CA PRO A 81 6.51 -1.21 -10.91
C PRO A 81 5.41 -1.39 -9.87
N ALA A 82 4.32 -0.65 -10.04
CA ALA A 82 3.15 -0.78 -9.18
C ALA A 82 2.58 -2.19 -9.23
N PHE A 83 2.31 -2.76 -8.06
CA PHE A 83 1.79 -4.12 -7.93
C PHE A 83 0.33 -4.23 -8.42
N ILE A 84 -0.50 -3.27 -7.99
CA ILE A 84 -1.89 -3.09 -8.45
C ILE A 84 -2.05 -1.60 -8.74
N TRP A 85 -2.72 -1.28 -9.85
CA TRP A 85 -2.97 0.10 -10.26
C TRP A 85 -4.34 0.22 -10.91
N TYR A 86 -4.96 1.39 -10.81
CA TYR A 86 -6.23 1.65 -11.48
C TYR A 86 -6.42 3.13 -11.80
N PRO A 87 -7.01 3.44 -12.97
CA PRO A 87 -7.30 4.81 -13.35
C PRO A 87 -8.62 5.29 -12.71
N TYR A 88 -9.01 6.53 -13.01
CA TYR A 88 -10.33 7.06 -12.64
C TYR A 88 -11.51 6.25 -13.24
N PRO A 89 -11.51 5.91 -14.55
CA PRO A 89 -12.47 4.96 -15.12
C PRO A 89 -12.20 3.53 -14.65
N ALA A 90 -13.04 2.60 -15.09
CA ALA A 90 -12.87 1.19 -14.78
C ALA A 90 -11.53 0.69 -15.35
N SER A 91 -10.74 0.03 -14.50
CA SER A 91 -9.51 -0.62 -14.93
C SER A 91 -9.84 -1.86 -15.77
N PRO A 92 -9.28 -2.00 -16.99
CA PRO A 92 -9.42 -3.24 -17.75
C PRO A 92 -8.70 -4.41 -17.08
N ASP A 93 -7.58 -4.14 -16.40
CA ASP A 93 -6.75 -5.15 -15.73
C ASP A 93 -7.28 -5.51 -14.35
N PHE A 94 -7.89 -4.53 -13.66
CA PHE A 94 -8.45 -4.71 -12.31
C PHE A 94 -9.90 -4.21 -12.19
N PRO A 95 -10.87 -4.83 -12.90
CA PRO A 95 -12.26 -4.34 -12.94
C PRO A 95 -12.93 -4.25 -11.56
N ALA A 96 -12.52 -5.13 -10.64
CA ALA A 96 -13.03 -5.16 -9.27
C ALA A 96 -12.80 -3.85 -8.49
N THR A 97 -11.84 -3.01 -8.90
CA THR A 97 -11.53 -1.73 -8.26
C THR A 97 -12.60 -0.65 -8.51
N GLY A 98 -13.46 -0.84 -9.51
CA GLY A 98 -14.55 0.08 -9.84
C GLY A 98 -14.10 1.38 -10.49
N THR A 99 -14.86 2.45 -10.26
CA THR A 99 -14.63 3.81 -10.77
C THR A 99 -14.65 4.82 -9.63
N SER A 100 -14.19 6.06 -9.87
CA SER A 100 -14.09 7.23 -8.95
C SER A 100 -12.61 7.64 -8.76
N GLY A 101 -12.32 8.47 -7.76
CA GLY A 101 -10.97 8.92 -7.43
C GLY A 101 -9.98 7.77 -7.16
N ARG A 102 -8.71 8.13 -6.95
CA ARG A 102 -7.61 7.20 -6.74
C ARG A 102 -7.04 7.42 -5.34
N SER A 103 -7.31 6.49 -4.42
CA SER A 103 -6.85 6.55 -3.03
C SER A 103 -6.63 5.16 -2.46
N ALA A 104 -5.92 4.33 -3.25
CA ALA A 104 -5.56 2.98 -2.89
C ALA A 104 -4.68 2.97 -1.63
N MET A 105 -4.99 2.11 -0.68
CA MET A 105 -4.19 1.86 0.51
C MET A 105 -4.08 0.35 0.73
N ALA A 106 -2.96 -0.10 1.30
CA ALA A 106 -2.84 -1.49 1.74
C ALA A 106 -2.94 -1.55 3.25
N GLY A 107 -3.62 -2.61 3.70
CA GLY A 107 -3.61 -3.05 5.07
C GLY A 107 -2.69 -4.26 5.25
N PRO A 108 -2.93 -5.07 6.30
CA PRO A 108 -2.06 -6.17 6.63
C PRO A 108 -2.27 -7.38 5.70
N VAL A 109 -1.24 -8.22 5.61
CA VAL A 109 -1.39 -9.61 5.16
C VAL A 109 -1.85 -10.44 6.35
N PHE A 110 -3.00 -11.11 6.22
CA PHE A 110 -3.51 -11.96 7.31
C PHE A 110 -2.69 -13.24 7.42
N ARG A 111 -2.33 -13.63 8.65
CA ARG A 111 -1.55 -14.82 8.97
C ARG A 111 -2.23 -15.59 10.09
N ALA A 112 -2.82 -16.73 9.75
CA ALA A 112 -3.56 -17.55 10.70
C ALA A 112 -2.67 -18.07 11.84
N GLU A 113 -1.38 -18.37 11.58
CA GLU A 113 -0.46 -18.86 12.62
C GLU A 113 -0.21 -17.86 13.76
N ARG A 114 -0.45 -16.56 13.52
CA ARG A 114 -0.32 -15.52 14.56
C ARG A 114 -1.46 -15.55 15.57
N TYR A 115 -2.56 -16.24 15.25
CA TYR A 115 -3.80 -16.28 16.02
C TYR A 115 -4.22 -17.74 16.29
N PRO A 116 -3.44 -18.52 17.06
CA PRO A 116 -3.68 -19.95 17.26
C PRO A 116 -4.99 -20.25 18.02
N GLY A 117 -5.53 -19.27 18.75
CA GLY A 117 -6.86 -19.34 19.39
C GLY A 117 -8.02 -19.02 18.44
N GLY A 118 -7.75 -18.79 17.16
CA GLY A 118 -8.67 -18.17 16.23
C GLY A 118 -8.65 -16.63 16.34
N GLY A 119 -9.51 -15.99 15.56
CA GLY A 119 -9.67 -14.55 15.50
C GLY A 119 -10.93 -14.18 14.71
N ALA A 120 -11.15 -12.88 14.48
CA ALA A 120 -12.31 -12.41 13.72
C ALA A 120 -12.20 -12.71 12.22
N VAL A 121 -10.97 -12.89 11.70
CA VAL A 121 -10.73 -13.16 10.28
C VAL A 121 -10.64 -14.67 10.03
N PRO A 122 -11.47 -15.23 9.12
CA PRO A 122 -11.42 -16.65 8.77
C PRO A 122 -10.07 -17.09 8.19
N GLY A 123 -9.66 -18.33 8.52
CA GLY A 123 -8.44 -18.95 7.96
C GLY A 123 -8.40 -19.05 6.44
N TYR A 124 -9.55 -18.94 5.76
CA TYR A 124 -9.61 -18.82 4.29
C TYR A 124 -8.77 -17.65 3.74
N TYR A 125 -8.64 -16.57 4.51
CA TYR A 125 -7.88 -15.38 4.10
C TYR A 125 -6.38 -15.48 4.44
N ASP A 126 -5.90 -16.63 4.92
CA ASP A 126 -4.49 -16.80 5.27
C ASP A 126 -3.57 -16.53 4.07
N GLY A 127 -2.51 -15.75 4.31
CA GLY A 127 -1.57 -15.27 3.30
C GLY A 127 -2.11 -14.19 2.37
N LYS A 128 -3.40 -13.84 2.42
CA LYS A 128 -3.97 -12.85 1.52
C LYS A 128 -3.76 -11.42 2.03
N LEU A 129 -3.60 -10.49 1.09
CA LEU A 129 -3.40 -9.07 1.37
C LEU A 129 -4.74 -8.34 1.49
N LEU A 130 -4.96 -7.62 2.59
CA LEU A 130 -6.07 -6.67 2.70
C LEU A 130 -5.70 -5.35 2.01
N ILE A 131 -6.61 -4.85 1.19
CA ILE A 131 -6.51 -3.52 0.56
C ILE A 131 -7.82 -2.76 0.76
N TYR A 132 -7.74 -1.44 0.74
CA TYR A 132 -8.90 -0.58 0.91
C TYR A 132 -8.73 0.74 0.15
N ASP A 133 -9.84 1.42 -0.12
CA ASP A 133 -9.83 2.69 -0.83
C ASP A 133 -10.74 3.71 -0.14
N TRP A 134 -10.15 4.87 0.17
CA TRP A 134 -10.80 5.97 0.86
C TRP A 134 -11.97 6.56 0.08
N ILE A 135 -11.78 6.97 -1.17
CA ILE A 135 -12.79 7.64 -1.98
C ILE A 135 -13.82 6.66 -2.54
N ARG A 136 -13.44 5.39 -2.73
CA ARG A 136 -14.31 4.34 -3.29
C ARG A 136 -15.02 3.51 -2.23
N ASN A 137 -14.72 3.71 -0.95
CA ASN A 137 -15.43 3.11 0.19
C ASN A 137 -15.52 1.57 0.13
N TRP A 138 -14.44 0.91 -0.26
CA TRP A 138 -14.38 -0.55 -0.26
C TRP A 138 -13.17 -1.06 0.51
N MET A 139 -13.32 -2.29 1.01
CA MET A 139 -12.23 -3.16 1.39
C MET A 139 -12.27 -4.41 0.52
N LYS A 140 -11.11 -4.91 0.14
CA LYS A 140 -10.94 -6.10 -0.69
C LYS A 140 -9.79 -6.95 -0.18
N VAL A 141 -9.83 -8.21 -0.54
CA VAL A 141 -8.74 -9.15 -0.31
C VAL A 141 -8.10 -9.50 -1.64
N VAL A 142 -6.77 -9.51 -1.67
CA VAL A 142 -5.95 -9.93 -2.81
C VAL A 142 -5.31 -11.27 -2.49
N THR A 143 -5.58 -12.26 -3.35
CA THR A 143 -4.86 -13.52 -3.36
C THR A 143 -3.54 -13.34 -4.10
N LEU A 144 -2.46 -13.83 -3.50
CA LEU A 144 -1.13 -13.78 -4.07
C LEU A 144 -0.69 -15.19 -4.46
N THR A 145 0.08 -15.29 -5.55
CA THR A 145 0.79 -16.52 -5.89
C THR A 145 1.88 -16.81 -4.85
N ALA A 146 2.47 -18.01 -4.88
CA ALA A 146 3.61 -18.35 -4.02
C ALA A 146 4.81 -17.39 -4.19
N GLY A 147 4.97 -16.79 -5.39
CA GLY A 147 6.00 -15.79 -5.70
C GLY A 147 5.66 -14.36 -5.24
N GLY A 148 4.49 -14.16 -4.61
CA GLY A 148 4.02 -12.85 -4.16
C GLY A 148 3.41 -12.00 -5.27
N ASP A 149 3.01 -12.61 -6.39
CA ASP A 149 2.37 -11.92 -7.51
C ASP A 149 0.85 -11.89 -7.39
N TYR A 150 0.19 -10.96 -8.07
CA TYR A 150 -1.27 -10.87 -8.07
C TYR A 150 -1.89 -12.10 -8.74
N GLU A 151 -2.82 -12.76 -8.04
CA GLU A 151 -3.61 -13.87 -8.61
C GLU A 151 -5.09 -13.49 -8.77
N ALA A 152 -5.71 -12.97 -7.71
CA ALA A 152 -7.13 -12.64 -7.72
C ALA A 152 -7.49 -11.57 -6.67
N MET A 153 -8.66 -10.95 -6.82
CA MET A 153 -9.20 -9.96 -5.89
C MET A 153 -10.69 -10.17 -5.66
N GLU A 154 -11.13 -10.03 -4.42
CA GLU A 154 -12.54 -10.16 -4.04
C GLU A 154 -12.95 -9.12 -2.97
N PRO A 155 -14.25 -8.78 -2.87
CA PRO A 155 -14.75 -7.95 -1.77
C PRO A 155 -14.48 -8.55 -0.40
N PHE A 156 -14.03 -7.72 0.54
CA PHE A 156 -13.95 -8.09 1.95
C PHE A 156 -15.14 -7.47 2.69
N LEU A 157 -15.87 -8.27 3.46
CA LEU A 157 -17.09 -7.85 4.17
C LEU A 157 -18.11 -7.14 3.25
N PRO A 158 -18.61 -7.78 2.17
CA PRO A 158 -19.47 -7.12 1.18
C PRO A 158 -20.80 -6.58 1.72
N GLY A 159 -21.23 -7.01 2.92
CA GLY A 159 -22.41 -6.48 3.61
C GLY A 159 -22.16 -5.22 4.44
N VAL A 160 -20.89 -4.83 4.64
CA VAL A 160 -20.50 -3.65 5.41
C VAL A 160 -20.36 -2.46 4.47
N LYS A 161 -20.95 -1.33 4.86
CA LYS A 161 -20.76 -0.06 4.16
C LYS A 161 -19.66 0.71 4.86
N PHE A 162 -18.51 0.83 4.21
CA PHE A 162 -17.41 1.63 4.73
C PHE A 162 -17.64 3.12 4.48
N ALA A 163 -17.06 3.94 5.34
CA ALA A 163 -17.13 5.40 5.35
C ALA A 163 -15.70 5.98 5.30
N ALA A 164 -15.10 5.90 4.13
CA ALA A 164 -13.77 6.42 3.83
C ALA A 164 -12.70 5.84 4.77
N PRO A 165 -12.41 4.53 4.67
CA PRO A 165 -11.41 3.87 5.51
C PRO A 165 -10.03 4.46 5.22
N ILE A 166 -9.26 4.73 6.27
CA ILE A 166 -7.92 5.35 6.20
C ILE A 166 -6.84 4.49 6.83
N ASP A 167 -7.19 3.61 7.76
CA ASP A 167 -6.24 2.66 8.36
C ASP A 167 -6.92 1.32 8.70
N VAL A 168 -6.15 0.25 8.61
CA VAL A 168 -6.61 -1.12 8.90
C VAL A 168 -5.49 -1.88 9.60
N GLU A 169 -5.78 -2.40 10.79
CA GLU A 169 -4.82 -3.19 11.56
C GLU A 169 -5.45 -4.46 12.13
N LEU A 170 -4.62 -5.48 12.33
CA LEU A 170 -5.00 -6.68 13.08
C LEU A 170 -4.47 -6.57 14.51
N GLY A 171 -5.37 -6.65 15.49
CA GLY A 171 -5.01 -6.69 16.89
C GLY A 171 -4.32 -8.00 17.28
N PRO A 172 -3.75 -8.07 18.50
CA PRO A 172 -3.08 -9.27 19.01
C PRO A 172 -4.02 -10.47 19.21
N ASP A 173 -5.33 -10.23 19.28
CA ASP A 173 -6.41 -11.21 19.39
C ASP A 173 -6.95 -11.66 18.01
N GLY A 174 -6.41 -11.14 16.91
CA GLY A 174 -6.89 -11.43 15.56
C GLY A 174 -8.17 -10.68 15.19
N SER A 175 -8.59 -9.70 16.01
CA SER A 175 -9.65 -8.76 15.64
C SER A 175 -9.15 -7.77 14.61
N LEU A 176 -9.99 -7.43 13.62
CA LEU A 176 -9.67 -6.41 12.62
C LEU A 176 -10.21 -5.06 13.07
N TYR A 177 -9.33 -4.06 13.13
CA TYR A 177 -9.65 -2.68 13.46
C TYR A 177 -9.58 -1.86 12.18
N VAL A 178 -10.64 -1.08 11.91
CA VAL A 178 -10.73 -0.20 10.75
C VAL A 178 -10.94 1.22 11.26
N LEU A 179 -10.03 2.12 10.90
CA LEU A 179 -10.17 3.55 11.15
C LEU A 179 -10.84 4.18 9.93
N GLU A 180 -11.98 4.82 10.16
CA GLU A 180 -12.76 5.49 9.14
C GLU A 180 -12.70 7.00 9.36
N TYR A 181 -12.52 7.73 8.27
CA TYR A 181 -12.61 9.19 8.31
C TYR A 181 -14.10 9.57 8.47
N GLY A 182 -15.01 8.97 7.69
CA GLY A 182 -16.41 9.39 7.54
C GLY A 182 -16.79 9.87 6.12
N ILE A 183 -18.07 10.22 5.89
CA ILE A 183 -18.60 10.63 4.57
C ILE A 183 -18.98 12.13 4.47
N GLY A 184 -18.72 12.93 5.52
CA GLY A 184 -19.25 14.29 5.68
C GLY A 184 -18.20 15.40 5.61
N TRP A 185 -17.42 15.47 4.54
CA TRP A 185 -16.32 16.44 4.40
C TRP A 185 -16.77 17.81 3.88
N PHE A 186 -16.18 18.89 4.42
CA PHE A 186 -16.42 20.30 4.05
C PHE A 186 -17.85 20.81 4.26
N LYS A 187 -18.32 20.85 5.52
CA LYS A 187 -19.51 21.62 5.91
C LYS A 187 -19.14 22.96 6.50
#